data_AF-A0A1G1Z8G6-F1
#
_entry.id   AF-A0A1G1Z8G6-F1
#
_cell.length_a   1.000
_cell.length_b   1.000
_cell.length_c   1.000
_cell.angle_alpha   90.00
_cell.angle_beta   90.00
_cell.angle_gamma   90.00
#
_symmetry.space_group_name_H-M   'P 1'
#
loop_
_entity.id
_entity.type
_entity.pdbx_description
1 polymer ?
#
loop_
_entity_poly.entity_id
_entity_poly.type
_entity_poly.pdbx_seq_one_letter_code
_entity_poly.pdbx_strand_id
1 'polypeptide(L)' 'MQLHDLKPFHLNKTGKRVGRGGKRGTTSGHGTKGQKSRSGHKIRPAERDLIQRLPKLRGFRNKANRNKVNKKFKVRAKNV' A
#
# COMPACT_ATOMS: atom_id res chain seq x y z
N MET A 1 -43.89 1.16 -9.31
CA MET A 1 -42.92 1.15 -8.19
C MET A 1 -42.45 2.57 -7.98
N GLN A 2 -42.68 3.11 -6.80
CA GLN A 2 -42.20 4.44 -6.41
C GLN A 2 -40.85 4.29 -5.71
N LEU A 3 -40.09 5.39 -5.59
CA LEU A 3 -38.73 5.36 -5.05
C LEU A 3 -38.68 4.81 -3.62
N HIS A 4 -39.71 5.11 -2.80
CA HIS A 4 -39.80 4.65 -1.42
C HIS A 4 -40.12 3.16 -1.26
N ASP A 5 -40.53 2.49 -2.33
CA ASP A 5 -40.78 1.05 -2.33
C ASP A 5 -39.47 0.24 -2.49
N LEU A 6 -38.41 0.89 -2.99
CA LEU A 6 -37.13 0.24 -3.25
C LEU A 6 -36.39 -0.04 -1.94
N LYS A 7 -36.23 -1.32 -1.60
CA LYS A 7 -35.42 -1.78 -0.46
C LYS A 7 -34.21 -2.57 -0.96
N PRO A 8 -33.05 -2.45 -0.29
CA PRO A 8 -31.87 -3.21 -0.70
C PRO A 8 -32.06 -4.70 -0.38
N PHE A 9 -31.62 -5.57 -1.29
CA PHE A 9 -31.64 -7.03 -1.08
C PHE A 9 -30.70 -7.48 0.05
N HIS A 10 -29.60 -6.74 0.26
CA HIS A 10 -28.64 -6.98 1.34
C HIS A 10 -28.53 -5.75 2.26
N LEU A 11 -28.43 -5.98 3.57
CA LEU A 11 -28.24 -4.87 4.52
C LEU A 11 -26.84 -4.27 4.42
N ASN A 12 -26.79 -2.95 4.45
CA ASN A 12 -25.54 -2.20 4.54
C ASN A 12 -24.96 -2.35 5.95
N LYS A 13 -23.68 -2.75 6.03
CA LYS A 13 -22.97 -2.85 7.30
C LYS A 13 -22.63 -1.46 7.82
N THR A 14 -23.03 -1.16 9.05
CA THR A 14 -22.66 0.10 9.71
C THR A 14 -21.21 0.04 10.21
N GLY A 15 -20.50 1.16 10.06
CA GLY A 15 -19.15 1.30 10.60
C GLY A 15 -19.15 1.29 12.13
N LYS A 16 -18.16 0.61 12.73
CA LYS A 16 -17.98 0.61 14.19
C LYS A 16 -17.45 1.97 14.62
N ARG A 17 -18.20 2.71 15.43
CA ARG A 17 -17.74 3.98 16.02
C ARG A 17 -16.76 3.68 17.16
N VAL A 18 -15.52 4.14 17.02
CA VAL A 18 -14.44 3.92 17.99
C VAL A 18 -14.31 5.17 18.89
N GLY A 19 -13.93 5.02 20.16
CA GLY A 19 -13.76 6.15 21.08
C GLY A 19 -15.06 6.79 21.56
N ARG A 20 -16.15 6.02 21.61
CA ARG A 20 -17.51 6.46 22.03
C ARG A 20 -18.13 5.48 23.04
N GLY A 21 -17.35 5.03 24.03
CA GLY A 21 -17.80 4.06 25.03
C GLY A 21 -17.82 2.60 24.55
N GLY A 22 -18.18 1.67 25.45
CA GLY A 22 -18.25 0.23 25.17
C GLY A 22 -16.90 -0.44 24.87
N LYS A 23 -16.91 -1.52 24.07
CA LYS A 23 -15.75 -2.41 23.82
C LYS A 23 -14.49 -1.72 23.27
N ARG A 24 -14.61 -0.58 22.58
CA ARG A 24 -13.46 0.20 22.05
C ARG A 24 -13.51 1.67 22.47
N GLY A 25 -13.98 1.92 23.69
CA GLY A 25 -14.18 3.27 24.22
C GLY A 25 -12.87 3.95 24.66
N THR A 26 -12.14 3.33 25.58
CA THR A 26 -11.03 4.00 26.29
C THR A 26 -9.78 4.16 25.46
N THR A 27 -9.30 3.08 24.84
CA THR A 27 -8.04 3.07 24.09
C THR A 27 -8.23 3.14 22.59
N SER A 28 -9.49 3.16 22.11
CA SER A 28 -9.80 3.13 20.68
C SER A 28 -9.11 1.99 19.92
N GLY A 29 -8.75 0.90 20.60
CA GLY A 29 -8.00 -0.23 20.02
C GLY A 29 -6.48 -0.03 19.91
N HIS A 30 -5.93 1.09 20.40
CA HIS A 30 -4.50 1.39 20.38
C HIS A 30 -3.72 0.79 21.57
N GLY A 31 -4.43 0.20 22.54
CA GLY A 31 -3.84 -0.32 23.77
C GLY A 31 -3.48 0.78 24.76
N THR A 32 -2.51 0.51 25.64
CA THR A 32 -2.05 1.44 26.67
C THR A 32 -0.98 2.40 26.14
N LYS A 33 -0.29 3.09 27.05
CA LYS A 33 0.79 4.04 26.75
C LYS A 33 1.90 3.38 25.91
N GLY A 34 2.57 4.17 25.10
CA GLY A 34 3.75 3.75 24.35
C GLY A 34 3.81 4.35 22.96
N GLN A 35 4.91 4.09 22.24
CA GLN A 35 5.14 4.65 20.92
C GLN A 35 4.03 4.24 19.93
N LYS A 36 3.57 2.98 19.98
CA LYS A 36 2.51 2.43 19.11
C LYS A 36 1.14 3.12 19.29
N SER A 37 0.88 3.69 20.47
CA SER A 37 -0.36 4.39 20.76
C SER A 37 -0.35 5.85 20.31
N ARG A 38 0.84 6.43 20.04
CA ARG A 38 1.00 7.86 19.70
C ARG A 38 1.34 8.03 18.21
N SER A 39 1.05 9.23 17.69
CA SER A 39 1.42 9.60 16.32
C SER A 39 2.94 9.73 16.16
N GLY A 40 3.42 9.61 14.92
CA GLY A 40 4.81 9.90 14.58
C GLY A 40 5.84 8.85 15.00
N HIS A 41 5.41 7.64 15.38
CA HIS A 41 6.34 6.60 15.79
C HIS A 41 7.07 5.97 14.59
N LYS A 42 8.39 6.10 14.54
CA LYS A 42 9.28 5.39 13.60
C LYS A 42 9.98 4.25 14.35
N ILE A 43 9.24 3.18 14.64
CA ILE A 43 9.81 1.99 15.31
C ILE A 43 10.66 1.23 14.29
N ARG A 44 11.93 0.96 14.62
CA ARG A 44 12.81 0.13 13.79
C ARG A 44 12.30 -1.31 13.81
N PRO A 45 11.95 -1.92 12.67
CA PRO A 45 11.58 -3.34 12.63
C PRO A 45 12.82 -4.20 12.86
N ALA A 46 12.68 -5.32 13.58
CA ALA A 46 13.77 -6.26 13.86
C ALA A 46 14.39 -6.85 12.57
N GLU A 47 13.60 -7.01 11.52
CA GLU A 47 14.05 -7.48 10.20
C GLU A 47 15.15 -6.61 9.60
N ARG A 48 15.23 -5.32 9.97
CA ARG A 48 16.27 -4.42 9.49
C ARG A 48 17.66 -4.89 9.91
N ASP A 49 17.79 -5.52 11.07
CA ASP A 49 19.06 -6.02 11.58
C ASP A 49 19.48 -7.27 10.80
N LEU A 50 18.52 -8.13 10.43
CA LEU A 50 18.75 -9.27 9.56
C LEU A 50 19.23 -8.84 8.16
N ILE A 51 18.56 -7.85 7.56
CA ILE A 51 18.93 -7.32 6.24
C ILE A 51 20.33 -6.69 6.27
N GLN A 52 20.66 -5.96 7.33
CA GLN A 52 21.98 -5.32 7.47
C GLN A 52 23.13 -6.32 7.63
N ARG A 53 22.84 -7.51 8.17
CA ARG A 53 23.82 -8.59 8.31
C ARG A 53 24.18 -9.23 6.97
N LEU A 54 23.27 -9.21 5.99
CA LEU A 54 23.51 -9.82 4.69
C LEU A 54 24.49 -8.97 3.86
N PRO A 55 25.54 -9.57 3.27
CA PRO A 55 26.41 -8.84 2.37
C PRO A 55 25.66 -8.40 1.10
N LYS A 56 25.98 -7.21 0.59
CA LYS A 56 25.42 -6.74 -0.69
C LYS A 56 25.91 -7.62 -1.84
N LEU A 57 25.03 -7.87 -2.81
CA LEU A 57 25.38 -8.58 -4.04
C LEU A 57 26.51 -7.85 -4.77
N ARG A 58 27.46 -8.63 -5.31
CA ARG A 58 28.59 -8.13 -6.09
C ARG A 58 28.18 -7.90 -7.55
N GLY A 59 28.93 -7.07 -8.27
CA GLY A 59 28.68 -6.72 -9.67
C GLY A 59 27.80 -5.46 -9.86
N PHE A 60 27.52 -5.12 -11.11
CA PHE A 60 26.69 -3.96 -11.49
C PHE A 60 25.57 -4.39 -12.44
N ARG A 61 24.44 -3.66 -12.44
CA ARG A 61 23.35 -3.94 -13.37
C ARG A 61 23.67 -3.33 -14.74
N ASN A 62 24.01 -4.17 -15.71
CA ASN A 62 24.15 -3.75 -17.11
C ASN A 62 22.78 -3.41 -17.71
N LYS A 63 22.43 -2.12 -17.78
CA LYS A 63 21.23 -1.66 -18.48
C LYS A 63 21.53 -1.65 -19.99
N ALA A 64 21.13 -2.71 -20.70
CA ALA A 64 21.21 -2.72 -22.16
C ALA A 64 20.36 -1.57 -22.75
N ASN A 65 20.98 -0.77 -23.63
CA ASN A 65 20.34 0.31 -24.38
C ASN A 65 19.34 -0.27 -25.40
N ARG A 66 18.15 -0.68 -24.94
CA ARG A 66 17.09 -1.29 -25.77
C ARG A 66 16.51 -0.36 -26.85
N ASN A 67 16.85 0.94 -26.84
CA ASN A 67 16.24 1.95 -27.71
C ASN A 67 16.94 2.18 -29.07
N LYS A 68 17.90 1.35 -29.50
CA LYS A 68 18.55 1.52 -30.81
C LYS A 68 18.03 0.60 -31.93
N VAL A 69 17.27 -0.46 -31.62
CA VAL A 69 16.82 -1.42 -32.64
C VAL A 69 15.58 -0.92 -33.43
N ASN A 70 14.68 -0.18 -32.80
CA ASN A 70 13.42 0.25 -33.44
C ASN A 70 13.52 1.52 -34.32
N LYS A 71 14.68 2.17 -34.43
CA LYS A 71 14.84 3.33 -35.33
C LYS A 71 15.01 2.94 -36.80
N LYS A 72 15.62 1.79 -37.10
CA LYS A 72 15.84 1.33 -38.49
C LYS A 72 14.54 0.91 -39.18
N PHE A 73 13.61 0.29 -38.46
CA PHE A 73 12.35 -0.21 -39.04
C PHE A 73 11.29 0.88 -39.25
N LYS A 74 11.36 2.02 -38.54
CA LYS A 74 10.36 3.10 -38.62
C LYS A 74 10.55 4.07 -39.80
N VAL A 75 11.75 4.14 -40.37
CA VAL A 75 12.04 4.99 -41.55
C VAL A 75 11.54 4.33 -42.84
N ARG A 76 11.53 3.00 -42.89
CA ARG A 76 11.13 2.23 -44.08
C ARG A 76 9.61 2.17 -44.31
N ALA A 77 8.81 2.32 -43.26
CA ALA A 77 7.35 2.24 -43.30
C ALA A 77 6.64 3.58 -43.62
N LYS A 78 7.37 4.65 -43.99
CA LYS A 78 6.81 5.97 -44.31
C LYS A 78 6.97 6.38 -45.79
N ASN A 79 7.56 5.51 -46.61
CA ASN A 79 7.78 5.74 -48.04
C ASN A 79 7.05 4.67 -48.89
N VAL A 80 5.78 4.42 -48.55
CA VAL A 80 4.77 3.80 -49.41
C VAL A 80 3.49 4.60 -49.22
#